data_AF-A0A935ERB1-F1
#
_entry.id   AF-A0A935ERB1-F1
#
_cell.length_a   1.000
_cell.length_b   1.000
_cell.length_c   1.000
_cell.angle_alpha   90.00
_cell.angle_beta   90.00
_cell.angle_gamma   90.00
#
_symmetry.space_group_name_H-M   'P 1'
#
loop_
_entity.id
_entity.type
_entity.pdbx_description
1 polymer ?
#
loop_
_entity_poly.entity_id
_entity_poly.type
_entity_poly.pdbx_seq_one_letter_code
_entity_poly.pdbx_strand_id
1 'polypeptide(L)' 'MQFTVEASTSDPRTREGYARDNLADFDYCPDRSSASAKTRHFHRRGLWVEVYHTDTGELIAGPIDPDQPCPAYIV' A
#
# COMPACT_ATOMS: atom_id res chain seq x y z
N MET A 1 -0.61 15.62 6.55
CA MET A 1 -1.42 14.56 5.90
C MET A 1 -0.70 13.27 6.19
N GLN A 2 -1.34 12.35 6.91
CA GLN A 2 -0.76 11.06 7.25
C GLN A 2 -1.26 10.00 6.26
N PHE A 3 -0.41 9.03 5.96
CA PHE A 3 -0.69 7.96 5.02
C PHE A 3 -0.52 6.61 5.69
N THR A 4 -1.39 5.68 5.38
CA THR A 4 -1.24 4.28 5.77
C THR A 4 -0.86 3.50 4.52
N VAL A 5 0.28 2.83 4.56
CA VAL A 5 0.74 1.96 3.48
C VAL A 5 0.50 0.53 3.93
N GLU A 6 -0.44 -0.15 3.30
CA GLU A 6 -0.77 -1.54 3.60
C GLU A 6 -0.14 -2.46 2.54
N ALA A 7 0.39 -3.60 2.99
CA ALA A 7 1.05 -4.56 2.13
C ALA A 7 0.44 -5.96 2.29
N SER A 8 0.29 -6.64 1.16
CA SER A 8 -0.49 -7.86 1.04
C SER A 8 0.27 -8.90 0.21
N THR A 9 0.13 -10.18 0.58
CA THR A 9 0.64 -11.33 -0.20
C THR A 9 -0.29 -11.77 -1.32
N SER A 10 -1.50 -11.22 -1.43
CA SER A 10 -2.46 -11.56 -2.48
C SER A 10 -3.16 -10.35 -3.09
N ASP A 11 -3.72 -10.50 -4.30
CA ASP A 11 -4.42 -9.41 -4.97
C ASP A 11 -5.63 -8.95 -4.12
N PRO A 12 -5.62 -7.70 -3.61
CA PRO A 12 -6.70 -7.19 -2.77
C PRO A 12 -8.05 -7.09 -3.52
N ARG A 13 -8.05 -7.05 -4.86
CA ARG A 13 -9.29 -7.03 -5.67
C ARG A 13 -10.06 -8.34 -5.62
N THR A 14 -9.37 -9.44 -5.30
CA THR A 14 -9.96 -10.79 -5.21
C THR A 14 -10.35 -11.18 -3.79
N ARG A 15 -10.11 -10.31 -2.80
CA ARG A 15 -10.42 -10.58 -1.39
C ARG A 15 -11.89 -10.31 -1.09
N GLU A 16 -12.60 -11.30 -0.57
CA GLU A 16 -13.92 -11.08 0.04
C GLU A 16 -13.74 -10.45 1.43
N GLY A 17 -14.05 -9.16 1.54
CA GLY A 17 -14.06 -8.39 2.79
C GLY A 17 -12.78 -7.59 3.11
N TYR A 18 -12.94 -6.50 3.87
CA TYR A 18 -11.87 -5.63 4.42
C TYR A 18 -11.10 -6.30 5.58
N ALA A 19 -10.75 -7.58 5.43
CA ALA A 19 -10.06 -8.31 6.50
C ALA A 19 -8.58 -7.93 6.52
N ARG A 20 -8.21 -6.95 7.36
CA ARG A 20 -6.82 -6.62 7.72
C ARG A 20 -6.03 -7.84 8.22
N ASP A 21 -6.69 -8.95 8.54
CA ASP A 21 -6.09 -10.25 8.89
C ASP A 21 -5.23 -10.87 7.77
N ASN A 22 -5.34 -10.41 6.52
CA ASN A 22 -4.51 -10.88 5.40
C ASN A 22 -3.40 -9.88 4.99
N LEU A 23 -3.13 -8.88 5.82
CA LEU A 23 -1.99 -7.99 5.60
C LEU A 23 -0.70 -8.73 5.96
N ALA A 24 0.24 -8.69 5.04
CA ALA A 24 1.59 -9.16 5.30
C ALA A 24 2.36 -8.15 6.17
N ASP A 25 2.07 -6.86 5.99
CA ASP A 25 2.71 -5.76 6.72
C ASP A 25 1.87 -4.48 6.55
N PHE A 26 2.09 -3.48 7.40
CA PHE A 26 1.56 -2.14 7.19
C PHE A 26 2.40 -1.09 7.94
N ASP A 27 2.34 0.16 7.49
CA ASP A 27 3.05 1.26 8.15
C ASP A 27 2.28 2.58 8.09
N TYR A 28 2.51 3.44 9.10
CA TYR A 28 1.99 4.80 9.15
C TYR A 28 3.10 5.79 8.78
N CYS A 29 2.87 6.55 7.72
CA CYS A 29 3.81 7.49 7.16
C CYS A 29 3.32 8.93 7.41
N PRO A 30 4.14 9.79 8.03
CA PRO A 30 3.73 11.17 8.35
C PRO A 30 3.65 12.09 7.13
N ASP A 31 4.23 11.69 6.00
CA ASP A 31 4.31 12.46 4.77
C ASP A 31 4.39 11.55 3.52
N ARG A 32 4.24 12.18 2.35
CA ARG A 32 4.25 11.49 1.03
C ARG A 32 5.58 10.84 0.71
N SER A 33 6.70 11.45 1.10
CA SER A 33 8.05 10.92 0.82
C SER A 33 8.25 9.59 1.55
N SER A 34 7.86 9.55 2.82
CA SER A 34 7.86 8.35 3.66
C SER A 34 6.94 7.26 3.09
N ALA A 35 5.73 7.63 2.65
CA ALA A 35 4.78 6.71 2.02
C ALA A 35 5.30 6.13 0.70
N SER A 36 5.91 6.97 -0.15
CA SER A 36 6.59 6.58 -1.39
C SER A 36 7.73 5.60 -1.12
N ALA A 37 8.60 5.90 -0.16
CA ALA A 37 9.73 5.06 0.21
C ALA A 37 9.27 3.70 0.75
N LYS A 38 8.23 3.71 1.59
CA LYS A 38 7.63 2.49 2.16
C LYS A 38 6.94 1.64 1.09
N THR A 39 6.21 2.26 0.17
CA THR A 39 5.58 1.57 -0.95
C THR A 39 6.62 0.85 -1.80
N ARG A 40 7.71 1.52 -2.16
CA ARG A 40 8.82 0.90 -2.89
C ARG A 40 9.53 -0.19 -2.10
N HIS A 41 9.55 -0.10 -0.78
CA HIS A 41 10.10 -1.14 0.07
C HIS A 41 9.23 -2.41 0.02
N PHE A 42 7.91 -2.29 0.18
CA PHE A 42 6.98 -3.42 0.11
C PHE A 42 6.87 -4.01 -1.30
N HIS A 43 6.83 -3.16 -2.33
CA HIS A 43 6.80 -3.61 -3.73
C HIS A 43 8.03 -4.46 -4.08
N ARG A 44 9.24 -4.03 -3.67
CA ARG A 44 10.48 -4.82 -3.84
C ARG A 44 10.49 -6.15 -3.09
N ARG A 45 9.61 -6.33 -2.09
CA ARG A 45 9.42 -7.61 -1.38
C ARG A 45 8.41 -8.53 -2.10
N GLY A 46 7.90 -8.12 -3.27
CA GLY A 46 6.89 -8.90 -4.01
C GLY A 46 5.50 -8.82 -3.39
N LEU A 47 5.20 -7.73 -2.66
CA LEU A 47 3.90 -7.54 -2.03
C LEU A 47 3.03 -6.58 -2.84
N TRP A 48 1.73 -6.86 -2.85
CA TRP A 48 0.71 -5.91 -3.28
C TRP A 48 0.67 -4.74 -2.31
N VAL A 49 0.63 -3.51 -2.82
CA VAL A 49 0.66 -2.32 -1.97
C VAL A 49 -0.53 -1.40 -2.24
N GLU A 50 -1.17 -0.96 -1.17
CA GLU A 50 -2.22 0.05 -1.18
C GLU A 50 -1.82 1.19 -0.24
N VAL A 51 -2.08 2.43 -0.67
CA VAL A 51 -1.77 3.64 0.11
C VAL A 51 -3.07 4.37 0.38
N TYR A 52 -3.38 4.57 1.65
CA TYR A 52 -4.57 5.23 2.12
C TYR A 52 -4.25 6.55 2.80
N HIS A 53 -5.18 7.49 2.77
CA HIS A 53 -5.15 8.64 3.66
C HIS A 53 -5.62 8.20 5.05
N THR A 54 -4.76 8.35 6.06
CA THR A 54 -4.98 7.73 7.38
C THR A 54 -6.26 8.20 8.05
N ASP A 55 -6.58 9.50 7.95
CA ASP A 55 -7.73 10.07 8.67
C ASP A 55 -9.08 9.75 8.01
N THR A 56 -9.10 9.58 6.68
CA THR A 56 -10.34 9.41 5.91
C THR A 56 -10.55 7.97 5.47
N GLY A 57 -9.50 7.14 5.50
CA GLY A 57 -9.51 5.79 4.92
C GLY A 57 -9.60 5.79 3.38
N GLU A 58 -9.47 6.95 2.74
CA GLU A 58 -9.55 7.07 1.28
C GLU A 58 -8.35 6.39 0.62
N LEU A 59 -8.57 5.57 -0.41
CA LEU A 59 -7.50 4.98 -1.20
C LEU A 59 -6.88 6.05 -2.10
N ILE A 60 -5.62 6.37 -1.84
CA ILE A 60 -4.85 7.39 -2.55
C ILE A 60 -4.06 6.79 -3.70
N ALA A 61 -3.51 5.58 -3.54
CA ALA A 61 -2.79 4.89 -4.60
C ALA A 61 -2.88 3.37 -4.43
N GLY A 62 -2.91 2.68 -5.57
CA GLY A 62 -2.95 1.22 -5.64
C GLY A 62 -4.32 0.65 -6.00
N PRO A 63 -4.48 -0.68 -5.94
CA PRO A 63 -3.45 -1.63 -5.55
C PRO A 63 -2.33 -1.76 -6.59
N ILE A 64 -1.09 -1.68 -6.11
CA ILE A 64 0.13 -1.77 -6.91
C ILE A 64 0.53 -3.23 -6.99
N ASP A 65 0.58 -3.73 -8.22
CA ASP A 65 0.94 -5.11 -8.54
C ASP A 65 2.46 -5.33 -8.39
N PRO A 66 2.91 -6.29 -7.56
CA PRO A 66 4.33 -6.61 -7.41
C PRO A 66 4.98 -7.14 -8.69
N ASP A 67 4.20 -7.73 -9.60
CA ASP A 67 4.68 -8.28 -10.88
C ASP A 67 4.83 -7.21 -11.96
N GLN A 68 4.38 -5.98 -11.69
CA GLN A 68 4.53 -4.82 -12.57
C GLN A 68 5.55 -3.83 -12.03
N PRO A 69 6.18 -3.00 -12.89
CA PRO A 69 7.08 -1.94 -12.42
C PRO A 69 6.38 -1.01 -11.41
N CYS A 70 7.05 -0.75 -10.30
CA CYS A 70 6.56 0.21 -9.30
C CYS A 70 6.38 1.59 -9.95
N PRO A 71 5.24 2.28 -9.76
CA PRO A 71 5.03 3.59 -10.35
C PRO A 71 6.12 4.59 -9.97
N ALA A 72 6.56 5.42 -10.92
CA ALA A 72 7.56 6.44 -10.65
C ALA A 72 7.05 7.50 -9.65
N TYR A 73 5.75 7.78 -9.71
CA TYR A 73 5.04 8.69 -8.82
C TYR A 73 4.07 7.90 -7.93
N ILE A 74 4.34 7.91 -6.63
CA ILE A 74 3.52 7.25 -5.61
C ILE A 74 3.18 8.34 -4.60
N VAL A 75 2.10 9.05 -4.91
CA VAL A 75 1.50 10.14 -4.10
C VAL A 75 2.30 11.45 -4.06
#